data_AF-A0A4R4Q2I8-F1
#
_entry.id   AF-A0A4R4Q2I8-F1
#
_cell.length_a   1.000
_cell.length_b   1.000
_cell.length_c   1.000
_cell.angle_alpha   90.00
_cell.angle_beta   90.00
_cell.angle_gamma   90.00
#
_symmetry.space_group_name_H-M   'P 1'
#
loop_
_entity.id
_entity.type
_entity.pdbx_description
1 polymer ?
#
loop_
_entity_poly.entity_id
_entity_poly.type
_entity_poly.pdbx_seq_one_letter_code
_entity_poly.pdbx_strand_id
1 'polypeptide(L)'
;MRSRLSLLSVPAIAAVLLAGTPTTSAVPAPSSVTTSSAVPAAAPIEVDPAQTRRFFTDWGFDLKQLCPFDAAGCTRVAERFDGQPESWRGAEEQAAREITGSGQVTVLRVPLRPDKMGFAPEAGGTKYYAPVIGSIRNLRAAAPDPAAIKVFASFVTVTDCPDNGPSCPDFPDWMKEDGYPVPERYGSYVVQYLNHFQAAGTPIDILGIMNEPGNNESPDKPPASHTWFFRVVRYVQDNYPAARMPKFIGNDASHPDNGFLGGLSADDWSRLSIASTHHQAAYRTADRLVELREFAGQAHDHGKPVWDTEFHYDAGDPERPEFQRAARGLYTGFDHFDQGFTGITWWAYRPPCGPGIRPATGTDHGPGTSAICQLGSKPQIRSALIRSTAHSRPLLGIVDGDGSAATPGTVTTRAFRRGPDLFLWVINDTATSYPGRPISIRGHRVPVAPQIDRWTTGADPEQLVHTSAAGTTQPDGTAQVPLPARSISLVRFPDLLTSSAER
;
A
#
# COMPACT_ATOMS: atom_id res chain seq x y z
N MET A 1 -28.53 -48.83 0.43
CA MET A 1 -29.64 -49.18 -0.48
C MET A 1 -29.56 -48.33 -1.73
N ARG A 2 -29.85 -48.94 -2.88
CA ARG A 2 -29.65 -48.43 -4.26
C ARG A 2 -30.60 -47.27 -4.62
N SER A 3 -30.13 -46.37 -5.50
CA SER A 3 -30.79 -45.88 -6.74
C SER A 3 -30.00 -44.68 -7.28
N ARG A 4 -29.21 -44.81 -8.36
CA ARG A 4 -29.54 -44.71 -9.81
C ARG A 4 -29.91 -43.29 -10.31
N LEU A 5 -28.96 -42.71 -11.04
CA LEU A 5 -29.03 -42.10 -12.39
C LEU A 5 -30.08 -41.01 -12.70
N SER A 6 -29.59 -39.84 -13.12
CA SER A 6 -29.95 -39.27 -14.44
C SER A 6 -28.90 -38.23 -14.89
N LEU A 7 -28.24 -38.55 -16.00
CA LEU A 7 -27.41 -37.68 -16.82
C LEU A 7 -28.32 -36.91 -17.78
N LEU A 8 -28.14 -35.60 -17.90
CA LEU A 8 -28.69 -34.78 -18.99
C LEU A 8 -27.54 -34.32 -19.88
N SER A 9 -27.67 -34.73 -21.14
CA SER A 9 -26.82 -34.47 -22.29
C SER A 9 -27.01 -33.07 -22.87
N VAL A 10 -25.91 -32.41 -23.24
CA VAL A 10 -25.89 -31.19 -24.08
C VAL A 10 -25.31 -31.57 -25.45
N PRO A 11 -25.90 -31.14 -26.59
CA PRO A 11 -25.49 -31.59 -27.92
C PRO A 11 -24.22 -30.89 -28.42
N ALA A 12 -23.40 -31.68 -29.12
CA ALA A 12 -22.20 -31.25 -29.83
C ALA A 12 -22.54 -30.46 -31.10
N ILE A 13 -21.87 -29.33 -31.30
CA ILE A 13 -21.84 -28.59 -32.56
C ILE A 13 -20.70 -29.14 -33.41
N ALA A 14 -21.04 -29.56 -34.62
CA ALA A 14 -20.13 -30.11 -35.62
C ALA A 14 -19.21 -29.03 -36.19
N ALA A 15 -17.89 -29.26 -36.14
CA ALA A 15 -16.92 -28.50 -36.92
C ALA A 15 -16.77 -29.13 -38.31
N VAL A 16 -17.05 -28.34 -39.34
CA VAL A 16 -16.84 -28.68 -40.75
C VAL A 16 -15.34 -28.57 -41.06
N LEU A 17 -14.71 -29.70 -41.37
CA LEU A 17 -13.39 -29.76 -41.99
C LEU A 17 -13.54 -29.48 -43.49
N LEU A 18 -12.98 -28.37 -43.97
CA LEU A 18 -12.68 -28.17 -45.39
C LEU A 18 -11.16 -28.25 -45.57
N ALA A 19 -10.74 -29.34 -46.21
CA ALA A 19 -9.38 -29.53 -46.70
C ALA A 19 -9.19 -28.72 -47.98
N GLY A 20 -8.22 -27.79 -47.98
CA GLY A 20 -7.75 -27.07 -49.16
C GLY A 20 -6.24 -27.20 -49.26
N THR A 21 -5.77 -27.78 -50.36
CA THR A 21 -4.36 -27.92 -50.74
C THR A 21 -3.72 -26.57 -51.08
N PRO A 22 -2.45 -26.31 -50.73
CA PRO A 22 -1.78 -25.08 -51.15
C PRO A 22 -1.12 -25.28 -52.53
N THR A 23 -1.56 -24.49 -53.51
CA THR A 23 -0.79 -24.22 -54.73
C THR A 23 0.14 -23.03 -54.49
N THR A 24 1.42 -23.25 -54.78
CA THR A 24 2.48 -22.24 -54.75
C THR A 24 2.30 -21.26 -55.92
N SER A 25 2.24 -19.96 -55.62
CA SER A 25 2.48 -18.90 -56.60
C SER A 25 3.35 -17.82 -55.95
N ALA A 26 4.52 -17.62 -56.54
CA ALA A 26 5.49 -16.61 -56.15
C ALA A 26 4.94 -15.21 -56.47
N VAL A 27 4.85 -14.36 -55.45
CA VAL A 27 4.56 -12.92 -55.57
C VAL A 27 5.88 -12.17 -55.41
N PRO A 28 6.21 -11.17 -56.26
CA PRO A 28 7.46 -10.42 -56.13
C PRO A 28 7.46 -9.57 -54.87
N ALA A 29 8.63 -9.45 -54.23
CA ALA A 29 8.83 -8.66 -53.02
C ALA A 29 8.41 -7.19 -53.21
N PRO A 30 7.59 -6.61 -52.32
CA PRO A 30 7.33 -5.18 -52.33
C PRO A 30 8.59 -4.44 -51.87
N SER A 31 9.03 -3.49 -52.69
CA SER A 31 10.12 -2.57 -52.39
C SER A 31 9.80 -1.79 -51.11
N SER A 32 10.67 -1.93 -50.11
CA SER A 32 10.58 -1.20 -48.84
C SER A 32 10.89 0.27 -49.06
N VAL A 33 9.86 1.08 -49.25
CA VAL A 33 9.94 2.52 -49.04
C VAL A 33 9.89 2.75 -47.53
N THR A 34 11.06 2.94 -46.91
CA THR A 34 11.18 3.46 -45.54
C THR A 34 10.83 4.95 -45.55
N THR A 35 9.54 5.27 -45.57
CA THR A 35 9.09 6.57 -45.07
C THR A 35 9.37 6.60 -43.57
N SER A 36 10.42 7.32 -43.18
CA SER A 36 10.61 7.78 -41.81
C SER A 36 9.44 8.68 -41.45
N SER A 37 8.36 8.09 -40.93
CA SER A 37 7.32 8.83 -40.26
C SER A 37 7.93 9.38 -38.97
N ALA A 38 8.22 10.67 -38.96
CA ALA A 38 8.62 11.39 -37.76
C ALA A 38 7.59 11.07 -36.66
N VAL A 39 8.06 10.50 -35.55
CA VAL A 39 7.23 10.30 -34.36
C VAL A 39 6.66 11.67 -33.99
N PRO A 40 5.31 11.82 -33.89
CA PRO A 40 4.70 13.08 -33.50
C PRO A 40 5.41 13.62 -32.25
N ALA A 41 5.79 14.91 -32.28
CA ALA A 41 6.41 15.54 -31.13
C ALA A 41 5.48 15.36 -29.93
N ALA A 42 5.96 14.66 -28.90
CA ALA A 42 5.17 14.37 -27.72
C ALA A 42 4.74 15.67 -27.05
N ALA A 43 3.50 15.75 -26.60
CA ALA A 43 3.02 16.92 -25.87
C ALA A 43 3.92 17.17 -24.63
N PRO A 44 4.28 18.44 -24.35
CA PRO A 44 5.07 18.78 -23.18
C PRO A 44 4.34 18.40 -21.89
N ILE A 45 5.10 18.08 -20.85
CA ILE A 45 4.58 17.95 -19.49
C ILE A 45 4.68 19.33 -18.83
N GLU A 46 3.56 19.91 -18.46
CA GLU A 46 3.51 21.16 -17.70
C GLU A 46 3.09 20.87 -16.25
N VAL A 47 3.82 21.42 -15.28
CA VAL A 47 3.48 21.32 -13.85
C VAL A 47 3.26 22.72 -13.27
N ASP A 48 2.11 22.93 -12.63
CA ASP A 48 1.75 24.13 -11.90
C ASP A 48 1.87 23.88 -10.39
N PRO A 49 2.93 24.40 -9.74
CA PRO A 49 3.17 24.17 -8.31
C PRO A 49 2.19 24.93 -7.40
N ALA A 50 1.35 25.83 -7.93
CA ALA A 50 0.37 26.57 -7.13
C ALA A 50 -0.88 25.75 -6.82
N GLN A 51 -1.21 24.74 -7.63
CA GLN A 51 -2.39 23.90 -7.46
C GLN A 51 -2.06 22.67 -6.63
N THR A 52 -2.46 22.64 -5.36
CA THR A 52 -2.07 21.58 -4.41
C THR A 52 -3.28 20.85 -3.81
N ARG A 53 -3.07 19.60 -3.39
CA ARG A 53 -3.99 18.80 -2.56
C ARG A 53 -3.67 18.94 -1.07
N ARG A 54 -4.46 18.22 -0.24
CA ARG A 54 -4.19 18.01 1.18
C ARG A 54 -2.75 17.55 1.40
N PHE A 55 -2.14 18.01 2.48
CA PHE A 55 -0.78 17.66 2.85
C PHE A 55 -0.73 16.18 3.25
N PHE A 56 0.15 15.42 2.61
CA PHE A 56 0.34 14.01 2.91
C PHE A 56 1.36 13.86 4.03
N THR A 57 0.98 13.20 5.13
CA THR A 57 1.79 13.14 6.34
C THR A 57 2.19 11.73 6.73
N ASP A 58 1.33 10.75 6.50
CA ASP A 58 1.40 9.51 7.26
C ASP A 58 1.73 8.29 6.40
N TRP A 59 3.03 8.00 6.24
CA TRP A 59 3.47 6.70 5.75
C TRP A 59 3.60 5.71 6.90
N GLY A 60 2.89 4.59 6.75
CA GLY A 60 2.89 3.49 7.70
C GLY A 60 3.50 2.21 7.14
N PHE A 61 3.93 1.35 8.06
CA PHE A 61 4.29 -0.02 7.76
C PHE A 61 3.52 -1.00 8.64
N ASP A 62 3.09 -2.09 8.02
CA ASP A 62 2.43 -3.16 8.73
C ASP A 62 3.42 -4.13 9.38
N LEU A 63 3.44 -4.14 10.72
CA LEU A 63 4.21 -5.07 11.54
C LEU A 63 3.41 -6.34 11.88
N LYS A 64 2.10 -6.40 11.58
CA LYS A 64 1.26 -7.61 11.80
C LYS A 64 1.88 -8.86 11.18
N GLN A 65 2.62 -8.69 10.08
CA GLN A 65 3.26 -9.78 9.33
C GLN A 65 4.79 -9.81 9.39
N LEU A 66 5.44 -8.87 10.10
CA LEU A 66 6.89 -8.93 10.38
C LEU A 66 7.26 -10.03 11.40
N CYS A 67 6.29 -10.81 11.84
CA CYS A 67 6.51 -12.15 12.35
C CYS A 67 6.31 -13.21 11.24
N PRO A 68 7.12 -13.26 10.16
CA PRO A 68 6.93 -14.24 9.09
C PRO A 68 7.51 -15.59 9.50
N PHE A 69 7.03 -16.16 10.59
CA PHE A 69 7.33 -17.51 10.98
C PHE A 69 6.05 -17.99 11.62
N ASP A 70 5.24 -18.80 10.90
CA ASP A 70 4.52 -19.98 11.41
C ASP A 70 3.80 -19.79 12.78
N ALA A 71 2.57 -20.23 13.00
CA ALA A 71 1.97 -20.12 14.34
C ALA A 71 2.80 -20.89 15.41
N ALA A 72 3.54 -21.92 14.98
CA ALA A 72 4.63 -22.54 15.74
C ALA A 72 5.96 -21.76 15.69
N GLY A 73 6.15 -20.83 14.77
CA GLY A 73 7.26 -19.87 14.66
C GLY A 73 7.16 -18.69 15.62
N CYS A 74 6.01 -18.06 15.84
CA CYS A 74 5.87 -17.07 16.93
C CYS A 74 6.09 -17.72 18.31
N THR A 75 5.59 -18.95 18.49
CA THR A 75 5.78 -19.73 19.71
C THR A 75 7.24 -20.18 19.84
N ARG A 76 7.89 -20.64 18.76
CA ARG A 76 9.33 -20.95 18.76
C ARG A 76 10.23 -19.74 18.79
N VAL A 77 9.80 -18.56 18.38
CA VAL A 77 10.58 -17.31 18.46
C VAL A 77 10.51 -16.79 19.90
N ALA A 78 9.34 -16.80 20.54
CA ALA A 78 9.21 -16.54 21.97
C ALA A 78 9.92 -17.59 22.85
N GLU A 79 9.97 -18.86 22.43
CA GLU A 79 10.73 -19.94 23.10
C GLU A 79 12.22 -20.00 22.70
N ARG A 80 12.65 -19.36 21.60
CA ARG A 80 14.06 -19.25 21.15
C ARG A 80 14.71 -17.90 21.44
N PHE A 81 13.97 -16.90 21.92
CA PHE A 81 14.57 -15.64 22.36
C PHE A 81 15.41 -15.81 23.64
N ASP A 82 15.22 -16.91 24.38
CA ASP A 82 16.23 -17.47 25.28
C ASP A 82 17.31 -18.21 24.46
N GLY A 83 18.17 -17.45 23.77
CA GLY A 83 19.46 -17.97 23.28
C GLY A 83 19.78 -17.98 21.77
N GLN A 84 19.12 -17.18 20.91
CA GLN A 84 19.53 -17.05 19.50
C GLN A 84 20.71 -16.06 19.27
N PRO A 85 21.52 -16.27 18.20
CA PRO A 85 22.77 -15.54 17.95
C PRO A 85 22.56 -14.06 17.59
N GLU A 86 23.58 -13.23 17.82
CA GLU A 86 23.62 -11.78 17.52
C GLU A 86 23.17 -11.39 16.10
N SER A 87 23.23 -12.31 15.14
CA SER A 87 22.85 -12.08 13.74
C SER A 87 21.39 -11.69 13.52
N TRP A 88 20.46 -12.15 14.36
CA TRP A 88 19.03 -11.80 14.22
C TRP A 88 18.71 -10.40 14.74
N ARG A 89 19.32 -10.00 15.87
CA ARG A 89 19.21 -8.61 16.36
C ARG A 89 19.78 -7.63 15.33
N GLY A 90 20.91 -7.98 14.70
CA GLY A 90 21.48 -7.20 13.62
C GLY A 90 20.53 -7.00 12.42
N ALA A 91 19.77 -8.03 12.04
CA ALA A 91 18.81 -7.97 10.94
C ALA A 91 17.57 -7.11 11.28
N GLU A 92 17.01 -7.22 12.49
CA GLU A 92 15.90 -6.37 12.93
C GLU A 92 16.32 -4.91 13.05
N GLU A 93 17.49 -4.63 13.62
CA GLU A 93 18.03 -3.27 13.70
C GLU A 93 18.34 -2.71 12.31
N GLN A 94 18.81 -3.54 11.37
CA GLN A 94 19.03 -3.13 9.99
C GLN A 94 17.69 -2.82 9.30
N ALA A 95 16.69 -3.69 9.41
CA ALA A 95 15.35 -3.44 8.87
C ALA A 95 14.75 -2.18 9.49
N ALA A 96 14.93 -1.97 10.80
CA ALA A 96 14.51 -0.75 11.48
C ALA A 96 15.22 0.47 10.90
N ARG A 97 16.56 0.45 10.76
CA ARG A 97 17.36 1.51 10.13
C ARG A 97 17.00 1.74 8.66
N GLU A 98 16.54 0.74 7.92
CA GLU A 98 16.10 0.91 6.52
C GLU A 98 14.71 1.54 6.45
N ILE A 99 13.78 1.04 7.27
CA ILE A 99 12.44 1.59 7.46
C ILE A 99 12.54 3.06 7.86
N THR A 100 13.32 3.36 8.89
CA THR A 100 13.46 4.73 9.43
C THR A 100 14.51 5.56 8.71
N GLY A 101 15.48 4.95 8.03
CA GLY A 101 16.52 5.63 7.25
C GLY A 101 15.98 6.24 5.95
N SER A 102 14.81 5.78 5.49
CA SER A 102 13.98 6.54 4.55
C SER A 102 13.54 7.91 5.12
N GLY A 103 13.66 8.09 6.44
CA GLY A 103 13.47 9.33 7.19
C GLY A 103 12.02 9.74 7.40
N GLN A 104 11.06 8.88 7.05
CA GLN A 104 9.73 9.35 6.63
C GLN A 104 8.57 8.45 7.04
N VAL A 105 8.83 7.44 7.86
CA VAL A 105 7.78 6.61 8.46
C VAL A 105 7.29 7.29 9.71
N THR A 106 5.97 7.46 9.79
CA THR A 106 5.32 8.10 10.94
C THR A 106 4.29 7.19 11.59
N VAL A 107 4.00 6.02 11.02
CA VAL A 107 3.01 5.08 11.54
C VAL A 107 3.57 3.65 11.55
N LEU A 108 3.35 2.94 12.65
CA LEU A 108 3.57 1.51 12.74
C LEU A 108 2.23 0.84 13.01
N ARG A 109 1.73 0.05 12.05
CA ARG A 109 0.51 -0.73 12.22
C ARG A 109 0.85 -2.04 12.93
N VAL A 110 0.18 -2.31 14.03
CA VAL A 110 0.47 -3.43 14.93
C VAL A 110 -0.76 -4.31 15.14
N PRO A 111 -0.57 -5.60 15.44
CA PRO A 111 -1.67 -6.53 15.60
C PRO A 111 -2.49 -6.28 16.87
N LEU A 112 -3.81 -6.38 16.75
CA LEU A 112 -4.78 -6.54 17.82
C LEU A 112 -5.40 -7.95 17.68
N ARG A 113 -4.97 -8.90 18.52
CA ARG A 113 -5.30 -10.34 18.43
C ARG A 113 -6.28 -10.75 19.52
N PRO A 114 -7.59 -10.75 19.30
CA PRO A 114 -8.58 -11.18 20.31
C PRO A 114 -8.52 -12.69 20.61
N ASP A 115 -7.83 -13.46 19.77
CA ASP A 115 -7.67 -14.90 19.92
C ASP A 115 -6.76 -15.31 21.09
N LYS A 116 -6.54 -16.62 21.23
CA LYS A 116 -5.71 -17.21 22.29
C LYS A 116 -4.23 -16.78 22.27
N MET A 117 -3.73 -16.22 21.17
CA MET A 117 -2.34 -15.72 21.12
C MET A 117 -2.22 -14.33 21.75
N GLY A 118 -3.28 -13.52 21.71
CA GLY A 118 -3.36 -12.28 22.46
C GLY A 118 -3.87 -12.49 23.89
N PHE A 119 -4.61 -11.52 24.43
CA PHE A 119 -5.13 -11.60 25.80
C PHE A 119 -6.27 -12.62 25.91
N ALA A 120 -5.92 -13.86 26.29
CA ALA A 120 -6.87 -14.81 26.83
C ALA A 120 -6.76 -14.88 28.36
N PRO A 121 -7.86 -14.67 29.11
CA PRO A 121 -7.89 -14.81 30.57
C PRO A 121 -7.34 -16.17 31.07
N GLU A 122 -7.43 -17.20 30.24
CA GLU A 122 -7.06 -18.57 30.57
C GLU A 122 -5.63 -18.98 30.13
N ALA A 123 -4.96 -18.21 29.27
CA ALA A 123 -3.70 -18.62 28.63
C ALA A 123 -2.45 -17.82 29.03
N GLY A 124 -2.56 -16.85 29.95
CA GLY A 124 -1.42 -15.99 30.33
C GLY A 124 -0.88 -15.13 29.18
N GLY A 125 -1.76 -14.78 28.23
CA GLY A 125 -1.45 -14.33 26.86
C GLY A 125 -0.97 -12.90 26.69
N THR A 126 0.23 -12.58 27.20
CA THR A 126 0.95 -11.34 26.85
C THR A 126 2.26 -11.58 26.11
N LYS A 127 2.70 -12.85 25.99
CA LYS A 127 3.98 -13.22 25.37
C LYS A 127 4.06 -12.83 23.90
N TYR A 128 2.93 -12.84 23.18
CA TYR A 128 2.87 -12.44 21.77
C TYR A 128 3.24 -10.96 21.55
N TYR A 129 2.84 -10.07 22.46
CA TYR A 129 3.08 -8.63 22.30
C TYR A 129 4.47 -8.18 22.71
N ALA A 130 5.21 -8.97 23.49
CA ALA A 130 6.59 -8.65 23.87
C ALA A 130 7.51 -8.39 22.66
N PRO A 131 7.60 -9.25 21.63
CA PRO A 131 8.39 -8.97 20.44
C PRO A 131 7.85 -7.77 19.64
N VAL A 132 6.53 -7.60 19.52
CA VAL A 132 5.91 -6.43 18.85
C VAL A 132 6.36 -5.12 19.53
N ILE A 133 6.30 -5.07 20.85
CA ILE A 133 6.76 -3.92 21.65
C ILE A 133 8.27 -3.70 21.47
N GLY A 134 9.05 -4.78 21.42
CA GLY A 134 10.48 -4.74 21.11
C GLY A 134 10.77 -4.10 19.75
N SER A 135 10.06 -4.53 18.69
CA SER A 135 10.21 -3.96 17.34
C SER A 135 9.87 -2.47 17.29
N ILE A 136 8.80 -2.04 17.98
CA ILE A 136 8.44 -0.62 18.08
C ILE A 136 9.56 0.18 18.75
N ARG A 137 10.15 -0.34 19.83
CA ARG A 137 11.27 0.32 20.52
C ARG A 137 12.51 0.41 19.61
N ASN A 138 12.84 -0.65 18.89
CA ASN A 138 13.97 -0.67 17.96
C ASN A 138 13.77 0.35 16.82
N LEU A 139 12.56 0.40 16.26
CA LEU A 139 12.18 1.38 15.23
C LEU A 139 12.27 2.81 15.76
N ARG A 140 11.71 3.09 16.94
CA ARG A 140 11.83 4.41 17.58
C ARG A 140 13.28 4.78 17.83
N ALA A 141 14.12 3.85 18.29
CA ALA A 141 15.54 4.11 18.53
C ALA A 141 16.34 4.41 17.23
N ALA A 142 15.92 3.85 16.09
CA ALA A 142 16.53 4.10 14.79
C ALA A 142 15.96 5.34 14.06
N ALA A 143 14.91 5.96 14.58
CA ALA A 143 14.25 7.08 13.93
C ALA A 143 14.92 8.42 14.27
N PRO A 144 15.00 9.36 13.31
CA PRO A 144 15.52 10.70 13.57
C PRO A 144 14.63 11.48 14.54
N ASP A 145 13.31 11.24 14.51
CA ASP A 145 12.35 11.73 15.50
C ASP A 145 11.52 10.56 16.04
N PRO A 146 11.94 9.94 17.15
CA PRO A 146 11.23 8.82 17.77
C PRO A 146 9.79 9.17 18.19
N ALA A 147 9.53 10.44 18.53
CA ALA A 147 8.23 10.89 19.00
C ALA A 147 7.21 11.09 17.87
N ALA A 148 7.68 11.25 16.62
CA ALA A 148 6.83 11.33 15.45
C ALA A 148 6.20 9.97 15.05
N ILE A 149 6.73 8.84 15.55
CA ILE A 149 6.22 7.50 15.24
C ILE A 149 4.99 7.17 16.08
N LYS A 150 3.84 7.18 15.41
CA LYS A 150 2.53 6.76 15.92
C LYS A 150 2.39 5.24 15.87
N VAL A 151 1.82 4.65 16.90
CA VAL A 151 1.44 3.23 16.94
C VAL A 151 -0.05 3.12 16.62
N PHE A 152 -0.35 2.44 15.51
CA PHE A 152 -1.70 2.16 15.04
C PHE A 152 -2.03 0.69 15.29
N ALA A 153 -2.90 0.37 16.25
CA ALA A 153 -3.38 -0.99 16.44
C ALA A 153 -4.61 -1.26 15.56
N SER A 154 -4.65 -2.41 14.89
CA SER A 154 -5.80 -2.85 14.10
C SER A 154 -5.99 -4.36 14.24
N PHE A 155 -7.23 -4.81 14.19
CA PHE A 155 -7.63 -6.21 14.30
C PHE A 155 -6.88 -7.10 13.30
N VAL A 156 -6.57 -8.34 13.67
CA VAL A 156 -5.97 -9.32 12.75
C VAL A 156 -7.03 -10.34 12.38
N THR A 157 -7.26 -10.52 11.09
CA THR A 157 -8.27 -11.46 10.58
C THR A 157 -7.80 -12.90 10.74
N VAL A 158 -8.73 -13.86 10.76
CA VAL A 158 -8.41 -15.29 10.83
C VAL A 158 -7.54 -15.76 9.66
N THR A 159 -7.67 -15.14 8.48
CA THR A 159 -6.85 -15.47 7.30
C THR A 159 -5.38 -15.14 7.49
N ASP A 160 -5.06 -14.24 8.42
CA ASP A 160 -3.69 -13.92 8.84
C ASP A 160 -3.19 -14.86 9.96
N CYS A 161 -3.99 -15.81 10.46
CA CYS A 161 -3.52 -16.85 11.36
C CYS A 161 -2.91 -18.03 10.57
N PRO A 162 -1.64 -18.41 10.85
CA PRO A 162 -0.97 -19.51 10.13
C PRO A 162 -1.64 -20.89 10.30
N ASP A 163 -2.41 -21.07 11.37
CA ASP A 163 -3.07 -22.35 11.68
C ASP A 163 -4.45 -22.51 11.03
N ASN A 164 -4.97 -21.49 10.31
CA ASN A 164 -6.22 -21.49 9.51
C ASN A 164 -7.25 -22.56 9.94
N GLY A 165 -7.66 -22.52 11.21
CA GLY A 165 -8.40 -23.60 11.84
C GLY A 165 -9.06 -23.20 13.17
N PRO A 166 -9.77 -24.11 13.85
CA PRO A 166 -10.54 -23.83 15.07
C PRO A 166 -9.69 -23.26 16.22
N SER A 167 -8.36 -23.37 16.12
CA SER A 167 -7.37 -22.83 17.04
C SER A 167 -7.22 -21.30 16.98
N CYS A 168 -7.72 -20.64 15.93
CA CYS A 168 -7.60 -19.20 15.68
C CYS A 168 -8.94 -18.58 15.25
N PRO A 169 -9.98 -18.58 16.09
CA PRO A 169 -11.21 -17.89 15.72
C PRO A 169 -10.97 -16.37 15.69
N ASP A 170 -11.65 -15.64 14.78
CA ASP A 170 -11.67 -14.17 14.77
C ASP A 170 -12.08 -13.62 16.14
N PHE A 171 -13.05 -14.25 16.80
CA PHE A 171 -13.40 -13.98 18.18
C PHE A 171 -13.47 -15.28 19.00
N PRO A 172 -12.86 -15.35 20.19
CA PRO A 172 -13.00 -16.50 21.08
C PRO A 172 -14.44 -16.60 21.63
N ASP A 173 -14.83 -17.81 22.04
CA ASP A 173 -16.21 -18.12 22.48
C ASP A 173 -16.71 -17.20 23.60
N TRP A 174 -15.85 -16.80 24.53
CA TRP A 174 -16.26 -15.92 25.63
C TRP A 174 -16.67 -14.52 25.15
N MET A 175 -16.18 -14.06 23.99
CA MET A 175 -16.61 -12.81 23.37
C MET A 175 -17.94 -12.95 22.61
N LYS A 176 -18.45 -14.17 22.47
CA LYS A 176 -19.64 -14.47 21.67
C LYS A 176 -20.87 -14.74 22.53
N GLU A 177 -22.03 -14.46 21.95
CA GLU A 177 -23.36 -14.86 22.43
C GLU A 177 -24.16 -15.32 21.22
N ASP A 178 -24.74 -16.52 21.30
CA ASP A 178 -25.39 -17.20 20.16
C ASP A 178 -24.52 -17.29 18.88
N GLY A 179 -23.19 -17.33 19.08
CA GLY A 179 -22.20 -17.36 18.01
C GLY A 179 -21.92 -16.00 17.36
N TYR A 180 -22.40 -14.88 17.93
CA TYR A 180 -22.14 -13.52 17.46
C TYR A 180 -21.22 -12.77 18.42
N PRO A 181 -20.23 -12.00 17.92
CA PRO A 181 -19.36 -11.20 18.78
C PRO A 181 -20.16 -10.07 19.45
N VAL A 182 -20.08 -10.00 20.78
CA VAL A 182 -20.75 -8.99 21.60
C VAL A 182 -19.86 -7.75 21.73
N PRO A 183 -20.30 -6.55 21.30
CA PRO A 183 -19.47 -5.34 21.30
C PRO A 183 -18.81 -5.04 22.64
N GLU A 184 -19.53 -5.18 23.76
CA GLU A 184 -19.04 -4.84 25.09
C GLU A 184 -17.99 -5.82 25.59
N ARG A 185 -18.12 -7.11 25.24
CA ARG A 185 -17.11 -8.13 25.60
C ARG A 185 -15.81 -7.89 24.83
N TYR A 186 -15.92 -7.56 23.54
CA TYR A 186 -14.76 -7.16 22.74
C TYR A 186 -14.18 -5.82 23.19
N GLY A 187 -15.01 -4.82 23.52
CA GLY A 187 -14.57 -3.54 24.07
C GLY A 187 -13.78 -3.71 25.37
N SER A 188 -14.20 -4.62 26.25
CA SER A 188 -13.45 -4.99 27.46
C SER A 188 -12.05 -5.54 27.14
N TYR A 189 -11.95 -6.41 26.13
CA TYR A 189 -10.66 -6.89 25.63
C TYR A 189 -9.80 -5.74 25.09
N VAL A 190 -10.37 -4.85 24.28
CA VAL A 190 -9.65 -3.70 23.72
C VAL A 190 -9.09 -2.80 24.84
N VAL A 191 -9.86 -2.55 25.90
CA VAL A 191 -9.38 -1.80 27.07
C VAL A 191 -8.20 -2.50 27.76
N GLN A 192 -8.23 -3.83 27.88
CA GLN A 192 -7.11 -4.60 28.42
C GLN A 192 -5.86 -4.49 27.54
N TYR A 193 -6.03 -4.56 26.21
CA TYR A 193 -4.95 -4.37 25.24
C TYR A 193 -4.30 -2.98 25.37
N LEU A 194 -5.10 -1.92 25.43
CA LEU A 194 -4.61 -0.54 25.58
C LEU A 194 -3.82 -0.39 26.89
N ASN A 195 -4.34 -0.91 28.00
CA ASN A 195 -3.66 -0.88 29.30
C ASN A 195 -2.31 -1.62 29.28
N HIS A 196 -2.21 -2.75 28.58
CA HIS A 196 -0.96 -3.50 28.48
C HIS A 196 0.13 -2.71 27.73
N PHE A 197 -0.21 -2.18 26.55
CA PHE A 197 0.72 -1.38 25.75
C PHE A 197 1.14 -0.10 26.48
N GLN A 198 0.20 0.54 27.18
CA GLN A 198 0.46 1.67 28.05
C GLN A 198 1.43 1.32 29.20
N ALA A 199 1.22 0.20 29.89
CA ALA A 199 2.09 -0.25 30.98
C ALA A 199 3.52 -0.59 30.49
N ALA A 200 3.66 -1.02 29.24
CA ALA A 200 4.94 -1.28 28.59
C ALA A 200 5.64 -0.01 28.06
N GLY A 201 5.05 1.18 28.24
CA GLY A 201 5.61 2.45 27.76
C GLY A 201 5.45 2.69 26.25
N THR A 202 4.58 1.93 25.59
CA THR A 202 4.30 2.05 24.15
C THR A 202 2.79 2.26 23.96
N PRO A 203 2.25 3.43 24.33
CA PRO A 203 0.82 3.69 24.16
C PRO A 203 0.41 3.57 22.70
N ILE A 204 -0.85 3.18 22.49
CA ILE A 204 -1.48 3.14 21.17
C ILE A 204 -2.01 4.54 20.85
N ASP A 205 -1.58 5.09 19.73
CA ASP A 205 -1.96 6.44 19.28
C ASP A 205 -3.24 6.41 18.44
N ILE A 206 -3.43 5.34 17.66
CA ILE A 206 -4.54 5.14 16.74
C ILE A 206 -5.08 3.73 16.92
N LEU A 207 -6.40 3.58 16.99
CA LEU A 207 -7.07 2.31 17.23
C LEU A 207 -8.13 2.04 16.15
N GLY A 208 -7.87 1.01 15.35
CA GLY A 208 -8.84 0.39 14.44
C GLY A 208 -9.55 -0.75 15.16
N ILE A 209 -10.88 -0.68 15.21
CA ILE A 209 -11.72 -1.67 15.93
C ILE A 209 -11.80 -2.99 15.18
N MET A 210 -11.76 -2.94 13.86
CA MET A 210 -11.93 -4.07 12.96
C MET A 210 -10.97 -3.92 11.78
N ASN A 211 -10.62 -5.04 11.15
CA ASN A 211 -9.89 -5.09 9.89
C ASN A 211 -10.72 -5.89 8.91
N GLU A 212 -11.03 -5.35 7.75
CA GLU A 212 -11.82 -6.01 6.71
C GLU A 212 -13.08 -6.70 7.29
N PRO A 213 -14.02 -5.96 7.92
CA PRO A 213 -15.18 -6.53 8.61
C PRO A 213 -15.96 -7.59 7.82
N GLY A 214 -16.00 -7.50 6.49
CA GLY A 214 -16.66 -8.49 5.62
C GLY A 214 -15.96 -9.86 5.54
N ASN A 215 -14.70 -9.94 5.97
CA ASN A 215 -13.90 -11.15 6.03
C ASN A 215 -13.89 -11.81 7.43
N ASN A 216 -14.44 -11.13 8.44
CA ASN A 216 -14.45 -11.61 9.82
C ASN A 216 -15.77 -12.28 10.13
N GLU A 217 -15.69 -13.49 10.70
CA GLU A 217 -16.83 -14.39 10.84
C GLU A 217 -17.49 -14.69 9.47
N SER A 218 -18.51 -15.56 9.43
CA SER A 218 -19.26 -15.84 8.20
C SER A 218 -19.90 -14.57 7.62
N PRO A 219 -20.09 -14.43 6.29
CA PRO A 219 -20.79 -13.29 5.67
C PRO A 219 -22.17 -12.95 6.26
N ASP A 220 -22.83 -13.93 6.88
CA ASP A 220 -24.13 -13.77 7.55
C ASP A 220 -24.03 -13.27 9.01
N LYS A 221 -22.81 -13.16 9.55
CA LYS A 221 -22.51 -12.85 10.95
C LYS A 221 -21.42 -11.78 11.19
N PRO A 222 -21.08 -10.87 10.26
CA PRO A 222 -19.95 -9.99 10.46
C PRO A 222 -20.29 -8.88 11.44
N PRO A 223 -19.32 -8.41 12.25
CA PRO A 223 -19.39 -7.11 12.93
C PRO A 223 -19.23 -5.95 11.92
N ALA A 224 -19.95 -5.98 10.80
CA ALA A 224 -19.81 -5.04 9.69
C ALA A 224 -20.68 -3.78 9.83
N SER A 225 -21.67 -3.78 10.73
CA SER A 225 -22.51 -2.60 10.90
C SER A 225 -21.78 -1.46 11.63
N HIS A 226 -22.02 -0.22 11.21
CA HIS A 226 -21.53 0.96 11.92
C HIS A 226 -22.00 0.98 13.38
N THR A 227 -23.23 0.53 13.66
CA THR A 227 -23.77 0.44 15.02
C THR A 227 -22.90 -0.44 15.92
N TRP A 228 -22.46 -1.60 15.43
CA TRP A 228 -21.58 -2.49 16.17
C TRP A 228 -20.23 -1.80 16.45
N PHE A 229 -19.60 -1.21 15.42
CA PHE A 229 -18.34 -0.48 15.54
C PHE A 229 -18.41 0.59 16.64
N PHE A 230 -19.43 1.46 16.60
CA PHE A 230 -19.53 2.55 17.56
C PHE A 230 -20.01 2.11 18.95
N ARG A 231 -20.63 0.94 19.11
CA ARG A 231 -20.84 0.35 20.45
C ARG A 231 -19.51 -0.03 21.10
N VAL A 232 -18.56 -0.58 20.35
CA VAL A 232 -17.21 -0.85 20.86
C VAL A 232 -16.49 0.46 21.19
N VAL A 233 -16.53 1.45 20.30
CA VAL A 233 -15.92 2.78 20.54
C VAL A 233 -16.45 3.41 21.82
N ARG A 234 -17.78 3.44 22.01
CA ARG A 234 -18.40 3.98 23.23
C ARG A 234 -17.94 3.22 24.47
N TYR A 235 -17.94 1.89 24.42
CA TYR A 235 -17.45 1.08 25.54
C TYR A 235 -16.00 1.44 25.91
N VAL A 236 -15.11 1.58 24.93
CA VAL A 236 -13.71 1.98 25.18
C VAL A 236 -13.64 3.40 25.76
N GLN A 237 -14.43 4.34 25.22
CA GLN A 237 -14.50 5.72 25.71
C GLN A 237 -14.96 5.81 27.17
N ASP A 238 -15.92 4.96 27.56
CA ASP A 238 -16.48 4.93 28.92
C ASP A 238 -15.56 4.23 29.92
N ASN A 239 -14.68 3.33 29.46
CA ASN A 239 -13.89 2.43 30.32
C ASN A 239 -12.37 2.63 30.21
N TYR A 240 -11.89 3.61 29.43
CA TYR A 240 -10.47 3.94 29.31
C TYR A 240 -10.21 5.44 29.57
N PRO A 241 -9.08 5.83 30.21
CA PRO A 241 -8.86 7.22 30.59
C PRO A 241 -8.83 8.18 29.38
N ALA A 242 -9.66 9.22 29.42
CA ALA A 242 -9.78 10.21 28.34
C ALA A 242 -8.45 10.86 27.95
N ALA A 243 -7.58 11.15 28.92
CA ALA A 243 -6.27 11.75 28.69
C ALA A 243 -5.29 10.86 27.88
N ARG A 244 -5.63 9.58 27.68
CA ARG A 244 -4.82 8.59 26.97
C ARG A 244 -5.56 7.97 25.79
N MET A 245 -6.76 8.45 25.48
CA MET A 245 -7.65 7.85 24.48
C MET A 245 -6.98 7.87 23.10
N PRO A 246 -6.84 6.72 22.41
CA PRO A 246 -6.37 6.71 21.04
C PRO A 246 -7.38 7.41 20.11
N LYS A 247 -6.89 7.87 18.96
CA LYS A 247 -7.77 8.27 17.86
C LYS A 247 -8.42 7.03 17.26
N PHE A 248 -9.74 7.08 17.01
CA PHE A 248 -10.44 5.98 16.35
C PHE A 248 -10.38 6.11 14.83
N ILE A 249 -10.01 5.02 14.17
CA ILE A 249 -9.96 4.89 12.70
C ILE A 249 -10.89 3.75 12.27
N GLY A 250 -11.56 3.90 11.13
CA GLY A 250 -12.46 2.86 10.65
C GLY A 250 -13.17 3.14 9.31
N ASN A 251 -13.76 2.11 8.71
CA ASN A 251 -13.88 0.74 9.25
C ASN A 251 -12.80 -0.26 8.77
N ASP A 252 -11.75 0.20 8.08
CA ASP A 252 -10.69 -0.64 7.49
C ASP A 252 -11.27 -1.74 6.56
N ALA A 253 -12.36 -1.45 5.83
CA ALA A 253 -12.93 -2.41 4.87
C ALA A 253 -11.95 -2.75 3.73
N SER A 254 -12.03 -3.97 3.19
CA SER A 254 -11.16 -4.47 2.11
C SER A 254 -11.30 -3.71 0.79
N HIS A 255 -12.31 -2.84 0.70
CA HIS A 255 -12.55 -1.86 -0.35
C HIS A 255 -13.34 -0.67 0.23
N PRO A 256 -13.46 0.47 -0.49
CA PRO A 256 -14.22 1.62 0.00
C PRO A 256 -15.65 1.25 0.41
N ASP A 257 -16.00 1.54 1.66
CA ASP A 257 -17.30 1.23 2.25
C ASP A 257 -18.13 2.51 2.43
N ASN A 258 -18.75 2.93 1.33
CA ASN A 258 -19.63 4.09 1.29
C ASN A 258 -20.89 3.91 2.16
N GLY A 259 -21.32 2.66 2.38
CA GLY A 259 -22.47 2.35 3.23
C GLY A 259 -22.18 2.59 4.72
N PHE A 260 -20.96 2.26 5.16
CA PHE A 260 -20.51 2.56 6.53
C PHE A 260 -20.50 4.06 6.79
N LEU A 261 -19.84 4.87 5.95
CA LEU A 261 -19.78 6.33 6.14
C LEU A 261 -21.14 7.00 5.97
N GLY A 262 -21.93 6.59 4.99
CA GLY A 262 -23.27 7.14 4.74
C GLY A 262 -24.28 6.82 5.84
N GLY A 263 -24.02 5.79 6.65
CA GLY A 263 -24.85 5.40 7.79
C GLY A 263 -24.52 6.13 9.11
N LEU A 264 -23.46 6.92 9.17
CA LEU A 264 -23.01 7.52 10.43
C LEU A 264 -23.91 8.68 10.87
N SER A 265 -24.30 8.65 12.15
CA SER A 265 -24.95 9.80 12.79
C SER A 265 -23.94 10.93 13.04
N ALA A 266 -24.42 12.13 13.37
CA ALA A 266 -23.55 13.24 13.77
C ALA A 266 -22.68 12.90 15.00
N ASP A 267 -23.23 12.10 15.95
CA ASP A 267 -22.48 11.61 17.11
C ASP A 267 -21.36 10.66 16.69
N ASP A 268 -21.64 9.71 15.79
CA ASP A 268 -20.65 8.75 15.28
C ASP A 268 -19.52 9.46 14.51
N TRP A 269 -19.88 10.41 13.64
CA TRP A 269 -18.90 11.27 12.95
C TRP A 269 -18.02 12.04 13.95
N SER A 270 -18.55 12.49 15.08
CA SER A 270 -17.74 13.19 16.09
C SER A 270 -16.71 12.26 16.76
N ARG A 271 -16.99 10.96 16.82
CA ARG A 271 -16.14 9.93 17.43
C ARG A 271 -15.11 9.35 16.48
N LEU A 272 -15.41 9.31 15.19
CA LEU A 272 -14.47 8.89 14.15
C LEU A 272 -13.40 9.97 13.95
N SER A 273 -12.13 9.63 14.16
CA SER A 273 -11.02 10.57 13.94
C SER A 273 -10.46 10.50 12.53
N ILE A 274 -10.46 9.32 11.92
CA ILE A 274 -9.91 9.04 10.59
C ILE A 274 -10.86 8.07 9.88
N ALA A 275 -11.24 8.39 8.64
CA ALA A 275 -11.95 7.44 7.78
C ALA A 275 -10.93 6.55 7.05
N SER A 276 -11.15 5.24 7.01
CA SER A 276 -10.21 4.30 6.44
C SER A 276 -10.86 3.23 5.56
N THR A 277 -10.07 2.77 4.60
CA THR A 277 -10.39 1.72 3.64
C THR A 277 -9.10 1.02 3.24
N HIS A 278 -9.19 -0.09 2.53
CA HIS A 278 -8.10 -0.63 1.71
C HIS A 278 -8.41 -0.34 0.25
N HIS A 279 -7.41 0.03 -0.55
CA HIS A 279 -7.55 0.10 -2.01
C HIS A 279 -6.31 -0.51 -2.67
N GLN A 280 -6.50 -1.72 -3.17
CA GLN A 280 -5.43 -2.63 -3.54
C GLN A 280 -5.25 -2.70 -5.05
N ALA A 281 -4.01 -2.93 -5.49
CA ALA A 281 -3.69 -3.02 -6.91
C ALA A 281 -4.51 -4.11 -7.63
N ALA A 282 -4.76 -5.25 -6.97
CA ALA A 282 -5.51 -6.38 -7.51
C ALA A 282 -6.89 -5.97 -8.05
N TYR A 283 -7.57 -5.11 -7.28
CA TYR A 283 -8.98 -4.76 -7.46
C TYR A 283 -9.19 -3.40 -8.10
N ARG A 284 -8.12 -2.73 -8.54
CA ARG A 284 -8.22 -1.44 -9.23
C ARG A 284 -8.99 -1.59 -10.55
N THR A 285 -10.26 -1.14 -10.55
CA THR A 285 -11.18 -1.05 -11.70
C THR A 285 -11.81 0.35 -11.74
N ALA A 286 -12.47 0.72 -12.84
CA ALA A 286 -13.15 2.01 -12.96
C ALA A 286 -14.21 2.21 -11.87
N ASP A 287 -15.01 1.18 -11.57
CA ASP A 287 -16.05 1.24 -10.54
C ASP A 287 -15.44 1.43 -9.14
N ARG A 288 -14.35 0.72 -8.83
CA ARG A 288 -13.63 0.92 -7.55
C ARG A 288 -13.06 2.34 -7.41
N LEU A 289 -12.67 2.98 -8.51
CA LEU A 289 -12.22 4.39 -8.48
C LEU A 289 -13.37 5.37 -8.22
N VAL A 290 -14.58 5.06 -8.70
CA VAL A 290 -15.77 5.84 -8.38
C VAL A 290 -16.10 5.70 -6.90
N GLU A 291 -16.11 4.47 -6.37
CA GLU A 291 -16.35 4.19 -4.96
C GLU A 291 -15.31 4.87 -4.06
N LEU A 292 -14.03 4.83 -4.43
CA LEU A 292 -12.94 5.49 -3.70
C LEU A 292 -13.13 7.01 -3.64
N ARG A 293 -13.52 7.62 -4.76
CA ARG A 293 -13.79 9.06 -4.84
C ARG A 293 -14.98 9.45 -3.97
N GLU A 294 -16.05 8.66 -4.02
CA GLU A 294 -17.23 8.88 -3.20
C GLU A 294 -16.88 8.79 -1.70
N PHE A 295 -16.14 7.75 -1.31
CA PHE A 295 -15.72 7.53 0.07
C PHE A 295 -14.89 8.69 0.61
N ALA A 296 -13.88 9.10 -0.17
CA ALA A 296 -13.04 10.24 0.20
C ALA A 296 -13.85 11.55 0.25
N GLY A 297 -14.81 11.73 -0.67
CA GLY A 297 -15.73 12.87 -0.68
C GLY A 297 -16.54 12.96 0.61
N GLN A 298 -17.22 11.87 0.98
CA GLN A 298 -18.00 11.80 2.23
C GLN A 298 -17.14 12.13 3.46
N ALA A 299 -15.97 11.51 3.59
CA ALA A 299 -15.06 11.79 4.70
C ALA A 299 -14.64 13.27 4.75
N HIS A 300 -14.34 13.86 3.59
CA HIS A 300 -13.94 15.26 3.48
C HIS A 300 -15.05 16.25 3.81
N ASP A 301 -16.29 15.97 3.41
CA ASP A 301 -17.45 16.80 3.74
C ASP A 301 -17.69 16.87 5.26
N HIS A 302 -17.26 15.83 5.99
CA HIS A 302 -17.25 15.77 7.45
C HIS A 302 -15.90 16.18 8.08
N GLY A 303 -14.98 16.75 7.29
CA GLY A 303 -13.69 17.27 7.78
C GLY A 303 -12.72 16.19 8.27
N LYS A 304 -12.90 14.94 7.86
CA LYS A 304 -12.05 13.82 8.29
C LYS A 304 -10.87 13.60 7.34
N PRO A 305 -9.68 13.27 7.87
CA PRO A 305 -8.61 12.70 7.06
C PRO A 305 -8.99 11.30 6.57
N VAL A 306 -8.43 10.91 5.43
CA VAL A 306 -8.68 9.61 4.79
C VAL A 306 -7.38 8.83 4.68
N TRP A 307 -7.40 7.58 5.12
CA TRP A 307 -6.22 6.71 5.15
C TRP A 307 -6.48 5.40 4.40
N ASP A 308 -5.46 4.91 3.69
CA ASP A 308 -5.37 3.50 3.33
C ASP A 308 -4.58 2.79 4.43
N THR A 309 -5.23 1.90 5.17
CA THR A 309 -4.63 1.20 6.32
C THR A 309 -3.92 -0.08 5.94
N GLU A 310 -4.01 -0.52 4.68
CA GLU A 310 -3.44 -1.75 4.19
C GLU A 310 -3.25 -1.71 2.66
N PHE A 311 -2.24 -0.97 2.21
CA PHE A 311 -1.94 -0.82 0.80
C PHE A 311 -1.15 -2.03 0.27
N HIS A 312 -1.81 -2.81 -0.58
CA HIS A 312 -1.22 -3.93 -1.32
C HIS A 312 -0.75 -3.47 -2.71
N TYR A 313 0.54 -3.17 -2.83
CA TYR A 313 1.17 -2.66 -4.06
C TYR A 313 1.13 -3.65 -5.24
N ASP A 314 1.31 -4.93 -4.98
CA ASP A 314 1.46 -5.99 -5.99
C ASP A 314 0.48 -7.15 -5.79
N ALA A 315 -0.57 -6.97 -4.98
CA ALA A 315 -1.66 -7.93 -4.97
C ALA A 315 -2.25 -8.03 -6.38
N GLY A 316 -2.46 -9.25 -6.86
CA GLY A 316 -3.00 -9.52 -8.18
C GLY A 316 -2.31 -10.67 -8.89
N ASP A 317 -2.47 -10.70 -10.21
CA ASP A 317 -1.96 -11.75 -11.08
C ASP A 317 -0.42 -11.76 -11.13
N PRO A 318 0.22 -12.79 -10.54
CA PRO A 318 1.68 -12.88 -10.50
C PRO A 318 2.30 -13.13 -11.87
N GLU A 319 1.53 -13.60 -12.86
CA GLU A 319 2.00 -13.89 -14.22
C GLU A 319 2.23 -12.62 -15.05
N ARG A 320 1.82 -11.45 -14.54
CA ARG A 320 2.05 -10.17 -15.23
C ARG A 320 3.52 -9.79 -15.19
N PRO A 321 4.12 -9.29 -16.30
CA PRO A 321 5.48 -8.78 -16.28
C PRO A 321 5.71 -7.73 -15.19
N GLU A 322 6.92 -7.72 -14.61
CA GLU A 322 7.27 -6.87 -13.46
C GLU A 322 6.95 -5.39 -13.67
N PHE A 323 7.21 -4.85 -14.87
CA PHE A 323 6.85 -3.47 -15.21
C PHE A 323 5.35 -3.20 -15.00
N GLN A 324 4.47 -4.10 -15.44
CA GLN A 324 3.03 -3.92 -15.33
C GLN A 324 2.55 -4.03 -13.88
N ARG A 325 3.13 -4.96 -13.10
CA ARG A 325 2.87 -5.06 -11.65
C ARG A 325 3.26 -3.76 -10.95
N ALA A 326 4.46 -3.26 -11.24
CA ALA A 326 4.98 -2.03 -10.65
C ALA A 326 4.17 -0.78 -11.05
N ALA A 327 3.86 -0.63 -12.34
CA ALA A 327 3.03 0.47 -12.83
C ALA A 327 1.64 0.45 -12.20
N ARG A 328 0.99 -0.71 -12.09
CA ARG A 328 -0.33 -0.85 -11.46
C ARG A 328 -0.29 -0.51 -9.97
N GLY A 329 0.74 -0.95 -9.26
CA GLY A 329 0.96 -0.58 -7.86
C GLY A 329 1.09 0.94 -7.69
N LEU A 330 1.89 1.59 -8.54
CA LEU A 330 2.01 3.05 -8.53
C LEU A 330 0.71 3.76 -8.89
N TYR A 331 -0.04 3.30 -9.90
CA TYR A 331 -1.35 3.87 -10.24
C TYR A 331 -2.30 3.83 -9.05
N THR A 332 -2.30 2.71 -8.32
CA THR A 332 -3.11 2.53 -7.11
C THR A 332 -2.66 3.50 -6.00
N GLY A 333 -1.35 3.65 -5.80
CA GLY A 333 -0.79 4.68 -4.92
C GLY A 333 -1.22 6.11 -5.32
N PHE A 334 -1.22 6.41 -6.62
CA PHE A 334 -1.64 7.70 -7.16
C PHE A 334 -3.12 8.00 -6.95
N ASP A 335 -3.99 6.99 -7.03
CA ASP A 335 -5.41 7.17 -6.76
C ASP A 335 -5.66 7.74 -5.35
N HIS A 336 -4.89 7.30 -4.35
CA HIS A 336 -4.94 7.84 -2.98
C HIS A 336 -4.61 9.33 -2.92
N PHE A 337 -3.50 9.73 -3.54
CA PHE A 337 -3.08 11.14 -3.56
C PHE A 337 -4.08 12.01 -4.32
N ASP A 338 -4.62 11.49 -5.43
CA ASP A 338 -5.63 12.16 -6.24
C ASP A 338 -6.93 12.40 -5.46
N GLN A 339 -7.31 11.44 -4.62
CA GLN A 339 -8.46 11.52 -3.72
C GLN A 339 -8.14 12.24 -2.41
N GLY A 340 -6.93 12.77 -2.22
CA GLY A 340 -6.58 13.59 -1.05
C GLY A 340 -6.36 12.81 0.24
N PHE A 341 -6.01 11.53 0.15
CA PHE A 341 -5.59 10.74 1.31
C PHE A 341 -4.41 11.40 2.00
N THR A 342 -4.35 11.25 3.32
CA THR A 342 -3.30 11.83 4.16
C THR A 342 -2.40 10.77 4.81
N GLY A 343 -2.80 9.51 4.75
CA GLY A 343 -2.01 8.39 5.23
C GLY A 343 -2.18 7.12 4.40
N ILE A 344 -1.10 6.35 4.27
CA ILE A 344 -1.05 5.05 3.59
C ILE A 344 -0.15 4.13 4.43
N THR A 345 -0.63 2.94 4.79
CA THR A 345 0.16 1.92 5.46
C THR A 345 0.47 0.78 4.50
N TRP A 346 1.75 0.54 4.23
CA TRP A 346 2.18 -0.53 3.33
C TRP A 346 1.99 -1.91 3.97
N TRP A 347 1.30 -2.82 3.28
CA TRP A 347 1.07 -4.18 3.76
C TRP A 347 2.32 -5.07 3.63
N ALA A 348 2.52 -5.93 4.65
CA ALA A 348 3.60 -6.92 4.75
C ALA A 348 4.96 -6.40 4.26
N TYR A 349 5.47 -5.36 4.93
CA TYR A 349 6.80 -4.85 4.63
C TYR A 349 7.84 -5.98 4.71
N ARG A 350 8.72 -6.05 3.71
CA ARG A 350 9.95 -6.86 3.79
C ARG A 350 11.13 -5.98 3.39
N PRO A 351 12.26 -6.02 4.14
CA PRO A 351 13.45 -5.26 3.78
C PRO A 351 14.05 -5.77 2.46
N PRO A 352 14.83 -4.97 1.71
CA PRO A 352 15.63 -5.46 0.60
C PRO A 352 16.60 -6.55 1.06
N CYS A 353 16.94 -7.51 0.19
CA CYS A 353 17.99 -8.46 0.54
C CYS A 353 19.37 -7.78 0.55
N GLY A 354 20.09 -7.93 1.66
CA GLY A 354 21.49 -7.50 1.75
C GLY A 354 22.41 -8.30 0.83
N PRO A 355 23.62 -7.79 0.53
CA PRO A 355 24.61 -8.51 -0.26
C PRO A 355 24.88 -9.91 0.30
N GLY A 356 24.72 -10.95 -0.54
CA GLY A 356 24.94 -12.34 -0.14
C GLY A 356 23.77 -13.03 0.55
N ILE A 357 22.68 -12.32 0.88
CA ILE A 357 21.44 -12.94 1.37
C ILE A 357 20.62 -13.37 0.15
N ARG A 358 20.54 -14.68 -0.08
CA ARG A 358 19.59 -15.23 -1.05
C ARG A 358 18.23 -15.34 -0.38
N PRO A 359 17.13 -14.86 -0.99
CA PRO A 359 15.80 -15.22 -0.52
C PRO A 359 15.71 -16.75 -0.49
N ALA A 360 15.08 -17.30 0.55
CA ALA A 360 14.79 -18.72 0.59
C ALA A 360 14.09 -19.08 -0.73
N THR A 361 14.65 -20.05 -1.46
CA THR A 361 14.23 -20.42 -2.80
C THR A 361 12.78 -20.89 -2.80
N GLY A 362 11.87 -19.95 -3.00
CA GLY A 362 10.44 -20.15 -3.17
C GLY A 362 9.96 -18.94 -3.95
N THR A 363 9.35 -19.19 -5.10
CA THR A 363 8.80 -18.17 -5.98
C THR A 363 7.94 -17.18 -5.19
N ASP A 364 8.13 -15.88 -5.46
CA ASP A 364 7.59 -14.70 -4.76
C ASP A 364 6.05 -14.53 -4.87
N HIS A 365 5.31 -15.59 -5.17
CA HIS A 365 3.95 -15.46 -5.71
C HIS A 365 2.88 -16.32 -5.05
N GLY A 366 3.21 -17.05 -3.98
CA GLY A 366 2.23 -17.77 -3.18
C GLY A 366 2.07 -17.16 -1.79
N PRO A 367 0.85 -17.10 -1.23
CA PRO A 367 0.69 -16.96 0.21
C PRO A 367 1.35 -18.19 0.87
N GLY A 368 2.61 -18.06 1.29
CA GLY A 368 3.33 -19.14 1.98
C GLY A 368 4.83 -19.31 1.71
N THR A 369 5.48 -18.54 0.82
CA THR A 369 6.95 -18.66 0.61
C THR A 369 7.74 -17.63 1.43
N SER A 370 8.71 -18.17 2.17
CA SER A 370 9.41 -17.64 3.35
C SER A 370 10.69 -16.85 3.02
N ALA A 371 10.59 -15.85 2.14
CA ALA A 371 11.71 -14.93 1.90
C ALA A 371 11.74 -13.84 2.99
N ILE A 372 12.81 -13.80 3.79
CA ILE A 372 13.06 -12.81 4.88
C ILE A 372 13.21 -11.39 4.33
N CYS A 373 13.55 -11.26 3.05
CA CYS A 373 13.80 -10.01 2.36
C CYS A 373 13.23 -10.08 0.94
N GLN A 374 12.97 -8.92 0.32
CA GLN A 374 12.49 -8.79 -1.05
C GLN A 374 13.68 -8.47 -1.99
N LEU A 375 13.77 -9.20 -3.09
CA LEU A 375 14.61 -8.81 -4.24
C LEU A 375 13.80 -7.96 -5.23
N GLY A 376 14.49 -7.33 -6.17
CA GLY A 376 13.88 -6.67 -7.32
C GLY A 376 13.50 -5.20 -7.08
N SER A 377 12.56 -4.72 -7.91
CA SER A 377 12.29 -3.30 -8.06
C SER A 377 11.39 -2.72 -6.97
N LYS A 378 10.54 -3.56 -6.36
CA LYS A 378 9.52 -3.15 -5.38
C LYS A 378 10.11 -2.41 -4.18
N PRO A 379 11.16 -2.87 -3.47
CA PRO A 379 11.72 -2.12 -2.35
C PRO A 379 12.30 -0.76 -2.77
N GLN A 380 12.87 -0.66 -3.98
CA GLN A 380 13.44 0.58 -4.51
C GLN A 380 12.35 1.60 -4.86
N ILE A 381 11.31 1.16 -5.59
CA ILE A 381 10.15 1.97 -5.95
C ILE A 381 9.40 2.42 -4.70
N ARG A 382 9.18 1.52 -3.74
CA ARG A 382 8.61 1.85 -2.42
C ARG A 382 9.39 2.96 -1.73
N SER A 383 10.72 2.81 -1.64
CA SER A 383 11.59 3.80 -1.02
C SER A 383 11.55 5.16 -1.74
N ALA A 384 11.49 5.14 -3.08
CA ALA A 384 11.33 6.33 -3.89
C ALA A 384 9.96 6.99 -3.70
N LEU A 385 8.89 6.19 -3.62
CA LEU A 385 7.53 6.67 -3.41
C LEU A 385 7.42 7.36 -2.05
N ILE A 386 7.89 6.71 -0.98
CA ILE A 386 7.94 7.30 0.36
C ILE A 386 8.75 8.61 0.30
N ARG A 387 10.02 8.56 -0.14
CA ARG A 387 10.93 9.71 -0.22
C ARG A 387 10.33 10.94 -0.89
N SER A 388 9.58 10.73 -1.97
CA SER A 388 9.00 11.79 -2.79
C SER A 388 7.64 12.29 -2.30
N THR A 389 6.95 11.54 -1.43
CA THR A 389 5.56 11.83 -1.04
C THR A 389 5.36 12.09 0.46
N ALA A 390 6.23 11.60 1.34
CA ALA A 390 6.09 11.88 2.76
C ALA A 390 6.32 13.36 3.06
N HIS A 391 5.47 13.94 3.91
CA HIS A 391 5.49 15.36 4.25
C HIS A 391 5.52 16.25 2.99
N SER A 392 4.73 15.88 1.98
CA SER A 392 4.64 16.59 0.71
C SER A 392 3.21 17.05 0.42
N ARG A 393 3.08 17.94 -0.57
CA ARG A 393 1.80 18.30 -1.16
C ARG A 393 1.72 17.71 -2.57
N PRO A 394 0.78 16.79 -2.85
CA PRO A 394 0.48 16.40 -4.21
C PRO A 394 0.01 17.62 -5.01
N LEU A 395 0.42 17.70 -6.28
CA LEU A 395 0.07 18.78 -7.19
C LEU A 395 -1.05 18.34 -8.15
N LEU A 396 -1.98 19.24 -8.44
CA LEU A 396 -3.12 18.99 -9.33
C LEU A 396 -2.96 19.57 -10.72
N GLY A 397 -2.19 20.64 -10.85
CA GLY A 397 -2.01 21.30 -12.13
C GLY A 397 -0.95 20.58 -12.94
N ILE A 398 -1.27 19.41 -13.49
CA ILE A 398 -0.38 18.68 -14.38
C ILE A 398 -1.09 18.46 -15.72
N VAL A 399 -0.39 18.81 -16.80
CA VAL A 399 -0.84 18.56 -18.17
C VAL A 399 0.24 17.74 -18.85
N ASP A 400 -0.05 16.50 -19.21
CA ASP A 400 0.88 15.59 -19.90
C ASP A 400 0.40 15.21 -21.32
N GLY A 401 -0.79 15.67 -21.72
CA GLY A 401 -1.41 15.38 -23.02
C GLY A 401 -2.22 14.08 -23.08
N ASP A 402 -2.07 13.19 -22.10
CA ASP A 402 -2.82 11.94 -21.99
C ASP A 402 -3.97 12.02 -20.96
N GLY A 403 -4.02 13.12 -20.21
CA GLY A 403 -5.08 13.46 -19.28
C GLY A 403 -4.76 13.02 -17.85
N SER A 404 -5.62 13.40 -16.90
CA SER A 404 -5.33 13.15 -15.49
C SER A 404 -5.56 11.70 -15.05
N ALA A 405 -6.10 10.82 -15.89
CA ALA A 405 -6.41 9.44 -15.50
C ALA A 405 -5.16 8.55 -15.59
N ALA A 406 -4.84 7.85 -14.50
CA ALA A 406 -3.78 6.83 -14.49
C ALA A 406 -4.29 5.55 -15.19
N THR A 407 -4.16 5.51 -16.52
CA THR A 407 -4.69 4.47 -17.40
C THR A 407 -3.55 3.67 -18.01
N PRO A 408 -3.65 2.32 -18.10
CA PRO A 408 -2.65 1.54 -18.80
C PRO A 408 -2.48 1.96 -20.26
N GLY A 409 -1.25 1.90 -20.76
CA GLY A 409 -0.91 2.22 -22.15
C GLY A 409 -0.73 3.71 -22.47
N THR A 410 -0.76 4.61 -21.48
CA THR A 410 -0.51 6.05 -21.64
C THR A 410 0.76 6.51 -20.92
N VAL A 411 1.14 7.78 -21.07
CA VAL A 411 2.06 8.41 -20.13
C VAL A 411 1.24 8.94 -18.95
N THR A 412 1.51 8.44 -17.75
CA THR A 412 0.86 8.92 -16.52
C THR A 412 1.86 9.72 -15.70
N THR A 413 1.44 10.90 -15.21
CA THR A 413 2.29 11.77 -14.40
C THR A 413 1.68 12.14 -13.05
N ARG A 414 2.49 12.24 -11.99
CA ARG A 414 2.08 12.83 -10.71
C ARG A 414 3.22 13.58 -10.07
N ALA A 415 2.94 14.76 -9.53
CA ALA A 415 3.96 15.62 -8.96
C ALA A 415 3.67 15.94 -7.49
N PHE A 416 4.74 16.14 -6.73
CA PHE A 416 4.72 16.35 -5.31
C PHE A 416 5.71 17.46 -4.95
N ARG A 417 5.27 18.40 -4.13
CA ARG A 417 6.12 19.44 -3.57
C ARG A 417 6.52 19.08 -2.15
N ARG A 418 7.82 19.11 -1.87
CA ARG A 418 8.36 18.91 -0.52
C ARG A 418 9.44 19.96 -0.25
N GLY A 419 9.09 20.95 0.58
CA GLY A 419 9.94 22.12 0.79
C GLY A 419 10.22 22.84 -0.54
N PRO A 420 11.50 23.09 -0.88
CA PRO A 420 11.88 23.74 -2.13
C PRO A 420 11.95 22.76 -3.32
N ASP A 421 11.88 21.45 -3.07
CA ASP A 421 12.00 20.42 -4.10
C ASP A 421 10.66 20.11 -4.74
N LEU A 422 10.71 19.82 -6.05
CA LEU A 422 9.61 19.22 -6.80
C LEU A 422 10.00 17.82 -7.26
N PHE A 423 9.13 16.86 -6.99
CA PHE A 423 9.24 15.48 -7.46
C PHE A 423 8.16 15.23 -8.50
N LEU A 424 8.51 14.63 -9.63
CA LEU A 424 7.59 14.27 -10.71
C LEU A 424 7.78 12.79 -11.04
N TRP A 425 6.77 12.00 -10.75
CA TRP A 425 6.65 10.65 -11.28
C TRP A 425 6.16 10.71 -12.73
N VAL A 426 6.80 9.92 -13.58
CA VAL A 426 6.41 9.70 -14.97
C VAL A 426 6.45 8.20 -15.26
N ILE A 427 5.29 7.61 -15.55
CA ILE A 427 5.15 6.21 -15.97
C ILE A 427 4.88 6.24 -17.47
N ASN A 428 5.86 5.84 -18.27
CA ASN A 428 5.68 5.67 -19.71
C ASN A 428 5.23 4.23 -19.98
N ASP A 429 3.93 4.00 -19.96
CA ASP A 429 3.32 2.70 -20.26
C ASP A 429 3.06 2.49 -21.76
N THR A 430 3.59 3.37 -22.61
CA THR A 430 3.48 3.25 -24.05
C THR A 430 4.57 2.34 -24.63
N ALA A 431 4.41 1.96 -25.90
CA ALA A 431 5.47 1.32 -26.68
C ALA A 431 6.50 2.32 -27.25
N THR A 432 6.30 3.63 -27.02
CA THR A 432 7.11 4.70 -27.61
C THR A 432 8.16 5.18 -26.61
N SER A 433 9.42 5.20 -27.03
CA SER A 433 10.50 5.86 -26.31
C SER A 433 10.57 7.33 -26.70
N TYR A 434 10.64 8.22 -25.72
CA TYR A 434 10.85 9.65 -25.93
C TYR A 434 12.30 9.98 -25.58
N PRO A 435 13.14 10.38 -26.55
CA PRO A 435 14.56 10.68 -26.29
C PRO A 435 14.74 11.94 -25.41
N GLY A 436 13.76 12.83 -25.41
CA GLY A 436 13.67 13.99 -24.52
C GLY A 436 12.24 14.51 -24.56
N ARG A 437 11.48 14.29 -23.49
CA ARG A 437 10.15 14.90 -23.32
C ARG A 437 10.34 16.25 -22.61
N PRO A 438 9.86 17.35 -23.19
CA PRO A 438 9.94 18.66 -22.55
C PRO A 438 9.08 18.69 -21.29
N ILE A 439 9.65 19.21 -20.21
CA ILE A 439 8.97 19.45 -18.93
C ILE A 439 9.14 20.93 -18.58
N SER A 440 8.02 21.64 -18.43
CA SER A 440 7.96 23.02 -17.98
C SER A 440 7.32 23.12 -16.60
N ILE A 441 7.80 24.07 -15.79
CA ILE A 441 7.24 24.35 -14.47
C ILE A 441 6.68 25.76 -14.50
N ARG A 442 5.36 25.90 -14.38
CA ARG A 442 4.68 27.18 -14.55
C ARG A 442 5.20 28.20 -13.52
N GLY A 443 5.67 29.34 -14.01
CA GLY A 443 6.21 30.41 -13.18
C GLY A 443 7.65 30.21 -12.68
N HIS A 444 8.32 29.11 -13.07
CA HIS A 444 9.68 28.80 -12.64
C HIS A 444 10.58 28.44 -13.82
N ARG A 445 11.82 28.91 -13.81
CA ARG A 445 12.88 28.39 -14.70
C ARG A 445 13.58 27.24 -13.99
N VAL A 446 13.79 26.11 -14.69
CA VAL A 446 14.59 25.00 -14.16
C VAL A 446 16.06 25.41 -14.16
N PRO A 447 16.71 25.61 -12.99
CA PRO A 447 18.05 26.22 -12.95
C PRO A 447 19.18 25.21 -13.15
N VAL A 448 18.93 23.93 -12.85
CA VAL A 448 19.89 22.83 -12.91
C VAL A 448 19.24 21.61 -13.54
N ALA A 449 20.05 20.72 -14.12
CA ALA A 449 19.56 19.49 -14.69
C ALA A 449 18.82 18.66 -13.61
N PRO A 450 17.59 18.18 -13.89
CA PRO A 450 16.87 17.38 -12.93
C PRO A 450 17.53 16.01 -12.74
N GLN A 451 17.45 15.47 -11.53
CA GLN A 451 17.92 14.14 -11.19
C GLN A 451 16.82 13.13 -11.54
N ILE A 452 17.19 11.96 -12.07
CA ILE A 452 16.24 10.94 -12.49
C ILE A 452 16.62 9.61 -11.87
N ASP A 453 15.72 9.04 -11.06
CA ASP A 453 15.71 7.61 -10.76
C ASP A 453 14.81 6.92 -11.80
N ARG A 454 15.32 5.91 -12.50
CA ARG A 454 14.57 5.23 -13.57
C ARG A 454 14.61 3.72 -13.40
N TRP A 455 13.45 3.09 -13.59
CA TRP A 455 13.28 1.65 -13.68
C TRP A 455 12.79 1.28 -15.08
N THR A 456 13.58 0.47 -15.80
CA THR A 456 13.26 -0.03 -17.15
C THR A 456 13.33 -1.54 -17.16
N THR A 457 12.53 -2.18 -18.02
CA THR A 457 12.65 -3.61 -18.27
C THR A 457 14.07 -3.96 -18.69
N GLY A 458 14.70 -4.89 -17.97
CA GLY A 458 16.04 -5.39 -18.28
C GLY A 458 16.03 -6.39 -19.44
N ALA A 459 17.11 -7.16 -19.55
CA ALA A 459 17.14 -8.34 -20.44
C ALA A 459 16.18 -9.44 -19.96
N ASP A 460 15.97 -9.52 -18.65
CA ASP A 460 14.94 -10.35 -18.02
C ASP A 460 13.66 -9.52 -17.87
N PRO A 461 12.55 -9.90 -18.54
CA PRO A 461 11.28 -9.18 -18.42
C PRO A 461 10.64 -9.25 -17.02
N GLU A 462 11.10 -10.16 -16.17
CA GLU A 462 10.68 -10.27 -14.76
C GLU A 462 11.46 -9.32 -13.82
N GLN A 463 12.39 -8.53 -14.35
CA GLN A 463 13.17 -7.59 -13.55
C GLN A 463 13.20 -6.18 -14.17
N LEU A 464 12.99 -5.19 -13.32
CA LEU A 464 13.33 -3.81 -13.66
C LEU A 464 14.75 -3.49 -13.20
N VAL A 465 15.52 -2.90 -14.11
CA VAL A 465 16.84 -2.37 -13.82
C VAL A 465 16.68 -0.93 -13.36
N HIS A 466 17.14 -0.64 -12.15
CA HIS A 466 17.24 0.73 -11.64
C HIS A 466 18.52 1.39 -12.16
N THR A 467 18.38 2.62 -12.64
CA THR A 467 19.48 3.49 -13.04
C THR A 467 19.25 4.89 -12.50
N SER A 468 20.33 5.59 -12.17
CA SER A 468 20.28 7.02 -11.91
C SER A 468 20.85 7.75 -13.11
N ALA A 469 20.15 8.81 -13.54
CA ALA A 469 20.52 9.64 -14.68
C ALA A 469 20.25 11.11 -14.37
N ALA A 470 20.64 11.99 -15.28
CA ALA A 470 20.26 13.40 -15.26
C ALA A 470 19.46 13.72 -16.53
N GLY A 471 18.51 14.64 -16.40
CA GLY A 471 17.92 15.31 -17.57
C GLY A 471 18.87 16.36 -18.13
N THR A 472 18.37 17.18 -19.05
CA THR A 472 19.08 18.38 -19.49
C THR A 472 18.21 19.60 -19.30
N THR A 473 18.81 20.75 -18.99
CA THR A 473 18.11 22.03 -18.92
C THR A 473 18.34 22.79 -20.22
N GLN A 474 17.27 23.37 -20.75
CA GLN A 474 17.30 24.16 -21.97
C GLN A 474 17.39 25.66 -21.67
N PRO A 475 17.89 26.49 -22.60
CA PRO A 475 18.01 27.94 -22.40
C PRO A 475 16.69 28.67 -22.10
N ASP A 476 15.56 28.11 -22.55
CA ASP A 476 14.21 28.62 -22.28
C ASP A 476 13.72 28.30 -20.85
N GLY A 477 14.49 27.55 -20.06
CA GLY A 477 14.16 27.16 -18.70
C GLY A 477 13.32 25.89 -18.60
N THR A 478 13.09 25.16 -19.70
CA THR A 478 12.49 23.82 -19.70
C THR A 478 13.53 22.73 -19.43
N ALA A 479 13.08 21.58 -18.93
CA ALA A 479 13.91 20.38 -18.85
C ALA A 479 13.57 19.40 -19.98
N GLN A 480 14.56 18.68 -20.49
CA GLN A 480 14.36 17.54 -21.38
C GLN A 480 14.69 16.27 -20.61
N VAL A 481 13.70 15.39 -20.48
CA VAL A 481 13.82 14.13 -19.74
C VAL A 481 13.62 12.97 -20.70
N PRO A 482 14.61 12.07 -20.87
CA PRO A 482 14.39 10.86 -21.64
C PRO A 482 13.40 9.94 -20.93
N LEU A 483 12.46 9.35 -21.67
CA LEU A 483 11.47 8.43 -21.16
C LEU A 483 11.43 7.20 -22.08
N PRO A 484 12.22 6.15 -21.79
CA PRO A 484 12.15 4.90 -22.53
C PRO A 484 10.73 4.31 -22.50
N ALA A 485 10.35 3.57 -23.54
CA ALA A 485 9.12 2.79 -23.54
C ALA A 485 9.10 1.84 -22.33
N ARG A 486 7.90 1.61 -21.75
CA ARG A 486 7.70 0.73 -20.58
C ARG A 486 8.69 1.04 -19.45
N SER A 487 8.70 2.30 -19.01
CA SER A 487 9.58 2.76 -17.94
C SER A 487 8.85 3.53 -16.85
N ILE A 488 9.40 3.48 -15.65
CA ILE A 488 8.98 4.30 -14.51
C ILE A 488 10.13 5.24 -14.21
N SER A 489 9.87 6.53 -14.09
CA SER A 489 10.86 7.53 -13.73
C SER A 489 10.37 8.41 -12.58
N LEU A 490 11.22 8.66 -11.60
CA LEU A 490 11.06 9.70 -10.60
C LEU A 490 12.07 10.81 -10.92
N VAL A 491 11.56 11.97 -11.31
CA VAL A 491 12.33 13.15 -11.66
C VAL A 491 12.32 14.12 -10.48
N ARG A 492 13.49 14.50 -9.95
CA ARG A 492 13.62 15.49 -8.89
C ARG A 492 14.20 16.78 -9.46
N PHE A 493 13.52 17.88 -9.18
CA PHE A 493 13.96 19.24 -9.44
C PHE A 493 14.36 19.88 -8.09
N PRO A 494 15.66 19.85 -7.74
CA PRO A 494 16.12 20.36 -6.46
C PRO A 494 16.05 21.89 -6.41
N ASP A 495 15.71 22.43 -5.24
CA ASP A 495 15.74 23.87 -4.92
C ASP A 495 14.94 24.78 -5.88
N LEU A 496 14.02 24.19 -6.65
CA LEU A 496 13.28 24.85 -7.72
C LEU A 496 12.29 25.90 -7.19
N LEU A 497 11.69 25.61 -6.04
CA LEU A 497 10.58 26.39 -5.46
C LEU A 497 11.05 27.29 -4.31
N THR A 498 12.36 27.51 -4.16
CA THR A 498 12.90 28.56 -3.28
C THR A 498 12.40 29.91 -3.78
N SER A 499 11.74 30.67 -2.90
CA SER A 499 11.26 32.01 -3.26
C SER A 499 12.46 32.90 -3.60
N SER A 500 12.30 33.82 -4.55
CA SER A 500 13.32 34.84 -4.85
C SER A 500 13.59 35.80 -3.68
N ALA A 501 12.79 35.72 -2.60
CA ALA A 501 13.00 36.48 -1.36
C ALA A 501 13.98 35.80 -0.38
N GLU A 502 14.41 34.56 -0.65
CA GLU A 502 15.32 33.79 0.20
C GLU A 502 16.70 33.50 -0.45
N ARG A 503 16.98 34.13 -1.61
CA ARG A 503 18.28 34.05 -2.29
C ARG A 503 19.05 35.36 -2.22
#